data_AF-A0A7J8Y3S0-F1
#
_entry.id   AF-A0A7J8Y3S0-F1
#
_cell.length_a   1.000
_cell.length_b   1.000
_cell.length_c   1.000
_cell.angle_alpha   90.00
_cell.angle_beta   90.00
_cell.angle_gamma   90.00
#
_symmetry.space_group_name_H-M   'P 1'
#
loop_
_entity.id
_entity.type
_entity.pdbx_description
1 polymer ?
#
loop_
_entity_poly.entity_id
_entity_poly.type
_entity_poly.pdbx_seq_one_letter_code
_entity_poly.pdbx_strand_id
1 'polypeptide(L)'
;MAKFASWWAHKRQADCALIHSNSDYGENLFWGSGKDWKPGDAVAAWAEEKDYYDHKKNTCTKNKDCLHYTQMIWKDSLKIGCAKVVCRSGDTLIACNYDPHGNVIGQKPF
;
A
#
# COMPACT_ATOMS: atom_id res chain seq x y z
N MET A 1 0.45 -13.60 -5.88
CA MET A 1 0.10 -12.53 -4.92
C MET A 1 -1.22 -11.82 -5.23
N ALA A 2 -1.55 -11.50 -6.49
CA ALA A 2 -2.82 -10.84 -6.82
C ALA A 2 -4.09 -11.55 -6.29
N LYS A 3 -4.09 -12.89 -6.22
CA LYS A 3 -5.19 -13.67 -5.59
C LYS A 3 -5.36 -13.35 -4.11
N PHE A 4 -4.26 -13.17 -3.37
CA PHE A 4 -4.29 -12.82 -1.95
C PHE A 4 -4.80 -11.38 -1.76
N ALA A 5 -4.25 -10.42 -2.51
CA ALA A 5 -4.72 -9.03 -2.52
C ALA A 5 -6.22 -8.95 -2.82
N SER A 6 -6.69 -9.71 -3.82
CA SER A 6 -8.11 -9.78 -4.15
C SER A 6 -8.93 -10.35 -3.00
N TRP A 7 -8.50 -11.47 -2.41
CA TRP A 7 -9.20 -12.07 -1.27
C TRP A 7 -9.34 -11.09 -0.11
N TRP A 8 -8.26 -10.39 0.27
CA TRP A 8 -8.29 -9.45 1.38
C TRP A 8 -9.12 -8.20 1.07
N ALA A 9 -8.95 -7.59 -0.11
CA ALA A 9 -9.73 -6.43 -0.51
C ALA A 9 -11.25 -6.71 -0.50
N HIS A 10 -11.67 -7.91 -0.92
CA HIS A 10 -13.08 -8.31 -0.85
C HIS A 10 -13.61 -8.45 0.59
N LYS A 11 -12.76 -8.78 1.58
CA LYS A 11 -13.16 -8.78 3.00
C LYS A 11 -13.51 -7.39 3.52
N ARG A 12 -12.90 -6.35 2.94
CA ARG A 12 -13.15 -4.94 3.27
C ARG A 12 -14.25 -4.30 2.42
N GLN A 13 -14.84 -5.02 1.48
CA GLN A 13 -15.84 -4.44 0.56
C GLN A 13 -17.09 -3.88 1.28
N ALA A 14 -17.38 -4.38 2.48
CA ALA A 14 -18.52 -3.93 3.27
C ALA A 14 -18.36 -2.52 3.86
N ASP A 15 -17.13 -2.14 4.24
CA ASP A 15 -16.85 -0.90 5.00
C ASP A 15 -15.75 -0.03 4.37
N CYS A 16 -15.07 -0.52 3.33
CA CYS A 16 -13.98 0.14 2.62
C CYS A 16 -12.79 0.55 3.48
N ALA A 17 -12.64 0.04 4.71
CA ALA A 17 -11.64 0.58 5.61
C ALA A 17 -10.22 0.06 5.28
N LEU A 18 -9.25 0.96 5.46
CA LEU A 18 -7.81 0.74 5.29
C LEU A 18 -7.22 -0.07 6.45
N ILE A 19 -7.62 -1.34 6.56
CA ILE A 19 -7.13 -2.27 7.59
C ILE A 19 -6.23 -3.30 6.92
N HIS A 20 -5.00 -3.41 7.44
CA HIS A 20 -4.04 -4.38 6.93
C HIS A 20 -4.44 -5.82 7.20
N SER A 21 -4.05 -6.72 6.29
CA SER A 21 -4.18 -8.16 6.49
C SER A 21 -3.21 -8.66 7.58
N ASN A 22 -3.55 -9.78 8.23
CA ASN A 22 -2.67 -10.45 9.19
C ASN A 22 -1.69 -11.41 8.48
N SER A 23 -1.07 -11.00 7.37
CA SER A 23 -0.13 -11.82 6.61
C SER A 23 1.31 -11.33 6.74
N ASP A 24 2.26 -12.18 6.33
CA ASP A 24 3.69 -11.85 6.30
C ASP A 24 4.11 -11.04 5.05
N TYR A 25 3.15 -10.66 4.21
CA TYR A 25 3.41 -9.80 3.06
C TYR A 25 3.47 -8.33 3.48
N GLY A 26 4.31 -7.56 2.80
CA GLY A 26 4.17 -6.10 2.82
C GLY A 26 2.84 -5.72 2.19
N GLU A 27 2.25 -4.59 2.59
CA GLU A 27 0.94 -4.20 2.08
C GLU A 27 0.78 -2.68 2.00
N ASN A 28 0.39 -2.20 0.83
CA ASN A 28 -0.09 -0.83 0.65
C ASN A 28 -1.59 -0.86 0.38
N LEU A 29 -2.33 0.02 1.05
CA LEU A 29 -3.77 0.19 0.87
C LEU A 29 -4.06 1.61 0.38
N PHE A 30 -5.08 1.74 -0.46
CA PHE A 30 -5.54 3.00 -0.99
C PHE A 30 -7.06 3.03 -0.97
N TRP A 31 -7.63 4.14 -0.51
CA TRP A 31 -9.04 4.43 -0.58
C TRP A 31 -9.25 5.71 -1.38
N GLY A 32 -10.25 5.71 -2.24
CA GLY A 32 -10.66 6.90 -2.97
C GLY A 32 -12.17 6.93 -3.16
N SER A 33 -12.75 8.12 -3.03
CA SER A 33 -14.19 8.29 -3.17
C SER A 33 -14.67 8.03 -4.60
N GLY A 34 -15.74 7.26 -4.76
CA GLY A 34 -16.24 6.82 -6.06
C GLY A 34 -15.44 5.67 -6.69
N LYS A 35 -15.87 5.23 -7.88
CA LYS A 35 -15.42 3.96 -8.50
C LYS A 35 -14.33 4.11 -9.56
N ASP A 36 -13.97 5.33 -9.94
CA ASP A 36 -13.17 5.62 -11.13
C ASP A 36 -11.66 5.59 -10.89
N TRP A 37 -11.22 5.51 -9.62
CA TRP A 37 -9.81 5.39 -9.24
C TRP A 37 -9.15 4.17 -9.88
N LYS A 38 -7.97 4.35 -10.46
CA LYS A 38 -7.20 3.33 -11.15
C LYS A 38 -6.03 2.88 -10.28
N PRO A 39 -5.47 1.67 -10.50
CA PRO A 39 -4.25 1.24 -9.83
C PRO A 39 -3.10 2.23 -9.96
N GLY A 40 -2.97 2.92 -11.11
CA GLY A 40 -1.95 3.94 -11.32
C GLY A 40 -2.10 5.16 -10.40
N ASP A 41 -3.32 5.54 -10.06
CA ASP A 41 -3.58 6.68 -9.17
C ASP A 41 -3.14 6.36 -7.73
N ALA A 42 -3.40 5.13 -7.27
CA ALA A 42 -2.93 4.66 -5.97
C ALA A 42 -1.39 4.61 -5.91
N VAL A 43 -0.75 4.09 -6.96
CA VAL A 43 0.72 4.06 -7.07
C VAL A 43 1.31 5.48 -7.07
N ALA A 44 0.68 6.42 -7.77
CA ALA A 44 1.11 7.82 -7.77
C ALA A 44 0.98 8.45 -6.38
N ALA A 45 -0.16 8.27 -5.70
CA ALA A 45 -0.37 8.79 -4.35
C ALA A 45 0.64 8.25 -3.34
N TRP A 46 0.94 6.95 -3.37
CA TRP A 46 1.98 6.36 -2.53
C TRP A 46 3.38 6.88 -2.89
N ALA A 47 3.67 7.15 -4.16
CA ALA A 47 4.95 7.69 -4.60
C ALA A 47 5.18 9.16 -4.18
N GLU A 48 4.11 9.95 -4.01
CA GLU A 48 4.20 11.33 -3.52
C GLU A 48 4.79 11.41 -2.10
N GLU A 49 4.67 10.36 -1.30
CA GLU A 49 5.28 10.33 0.03
C GLU A 49 6.81 10.34 0.02
N LYS A 50 7.45 10.19 -1.15
CA LYS A 50 8.90 10.43 -1.32
C LYS A 50 9.33 11.78 -0.74
N ASP A 51 8.46 12.80 -0.84
CA ASP A 51 8.75 14.16 -0.38
C ASP A 51 8.77 14.23 1.16
N TYR A 52 8.25 13.20 1.83
CA TYR A 52 8.22 13.08 3.28
C TYR A 52 9.32 12.15 3.83
N TYR A 53 10.08 11.45 2.98
CA TYR A 53 11.10 10.50 3.42
C TYR A 53 12.51 11.11 3.43
N ASP A 54 13.15 11.14 4.61
CA ASP A 54 14.56 11.54 4.74
C ASP A 54 15.47 10.32 4.53
N HIS A 55 16.03 10.18 3.33
CA HIS A 55 16.95 9.10 2.94
C HIS A 55 18.22 9.03 3.82
N LYS A 56 18.69 10.16 4.37
CA LYS A 56 19.88 10.17 5.22
C LYS A 56 19.55 9.59 6.59
N LYS A 57 18.44 10.05 7.18
CA LYS A 57 18.00 9.66 8.52
C LYS A 57 17.23 8.33 8.57
N ASN A 58 16.74 7.84 7.44
CA ASN A 58 15.83 6.69 7.37
C ASN A 58 14.55 6.90 8.20
N THR A 59 13.94 8.08 8.05
CA THR A 59 12.76 8.47 8.85
C THR A 59 11.77 9.25 7.99
N CYS A 60 10.48 9.09 8.29
CA CYS A 60 9.46 9.99 7.76
C CYS A 60 9.53 11.36 8.45
N THR A 61 9.11 12.39 7.72
CA THR A 61 8.92 13.74 8.25
C THR A 61 7.87 13.70 9.36
N LYS A 62 8.08 14.49 10.42
CA LYS A 62 7.19 14.50 11.58
C LYS A 62 5.73 14.73 11.14
N ASN A 63 4.82 13.89 11.63
CA ASN A 63 3.39 13.91 11.33
C ASN A 63 3.03 13.68 9.84
N LYS A 64 3.93 13.06 9.06
CA LYS A 64 3.68 12.62 7.69
C LYS A 64 3.98 11.12 7.58
N ASP A 65 3.24 10.46 6.69
CA ASP A 65 3.52 9.08 6.34
C ASP A 65 4.51 9.04 5.17
N CYS A 66 5.33 8.00 5.16
CA CYS A 66 6.21 7.66 4.05
C CYS A 66 6.35 6.16 3.83
N LEU A 67 5.57 5.37 4.58
CA LEU A 67 5.70 3.92 4.61
C LEU A 67 5.15 3.25 3.35
N HIS A 68 4.23 3.89 2.63
CA HIS A 68 3.81 3.37 1.33
C HIS A 68 4.92 3.55 0.31
N TYR A 69 5.58 4.72 0.29
CA TYR A 69 6.73 4.96 -0.57
C TYR A 69 7.89 4.01 -0.25
N THR A 70 8.27 3.87 1.01
CA THR A 70 9.40 2.99 1.38
C THR A 70 9.11 1.54 1.06
N GLN A 71 7.86 1.08 1.14
CA GLN A 71 7.48 -0.25 0.67
C GLN A 71 7.60 -0.39 -0.86
N MET A 72 7.22 0.63 -1.63
CA MET A 72 7.34 0.59 -3.09
C MET A 72 8.78 0.47 -3.57
N ILE A 73 9.71 1.16 -2.91
CA ILE A 73 11.12 1.16 -3.28
C ILE A 73 11.95 0.13 -2.51
N TRP A 74 11.31 -0.78 -1.77
CA TRP A 74 12.01 -1.77 -0.96
C TRP A 74 12.74 -2.79 -1.84
N LYS A 75 14.08 -2.78 -1.82
CA LYS A 75 14.94 -3.57 -2.70
C LYS A 75 14.69 -5.08 -2.63
N ASP A 76 14.33 -5.57 -1.45
CA ASP A 76 14.16 -7.00 -1.19
C ASP A 76 12.73 -7.47 -1.50
N SER A 77 11.81 -6.57 -1.82
CA SER A 77 10.45 -6.92 -2.26
C SER A 77 10.47 -7.29 -3.74
N LEU A 78 10.66 -8.58 -4.02
CA LEU A 78 10.87 -9.10 -5.39
C LEU A 78 9.59 -9.38 -6.17
N LYS A 79 8.45 -9.47 -5.48
CA LYS A 79 7.15 -9.76 -6.08
C LYS A 79 6.11 -8.79 -5.57
N ILE A 80 5.18 -8.46 -6.46
CA ILE A 80 4.01 -7.65 -6.15
C ILE A 80 2.76 -8.29 -6.72
N GLY A 81 1.63 -8.12 -6.04
CA GLY A 81 0.32 -8.38 -6.63
C GLY A 81 -0.75 -7.50 -6.02
N CYS A 82 -1.60 -6.93 -6.87
CA CYS A 82 -2.60 -5.95 -6.46
C CYS A 82 -4.01 -6.39 -6.81
N ALA A 83 -4.99 -5.78 -6.16
CA ALA A 83 -6.40 -5.87 -6.49
C ALA A 83 -7.11 -4.53 -6.27
N LYS A 84 -8.11 -4.27 -7.11
CA LYS A 84 -9.06 -3.17 -6.97
C LYS A 84 -10.44 -3.78 -6.69
N VAL A 85 -11.17 -3.23 -5.73
CA VAL A 85 -12.58 -3.54 -5.48
C VAL A 85 -13.39 -2.26 -5.35
N VAL A 86 -14.66 -2.32 -5.74
CA VAL A 86 -15.64 -1.26 -5.45
C VAL A 86 -16.43 -1.68 -4.21
N CYS A 87 -16.37 -0.86 -3.17
CA CYS A 87 -17.03 -1.09 -1.90
C CYS A 87 -18.54 -0.87 -1.99
N ARG A 88 -19.30 -1.33 -1.00
CA ARG A 88 -20.76 -1.10 -0.91
C ARG A 88 -21.14 0.38 -0.87
N SER A 89 -20.24 1.24 -0.37
CA SER A 89 -20.40 2.69 -0.41
C SER A 89 -20.34 3.28 -1.83
N GLY A 90 -19.83 2.53 -2.81
CA GLY A 90 -19.52 3.02 -4.16
C GLY A 90 -18.08 3.53 -4.31
N ASP A 91 -17.31 3.56 -3.22
CA ASP A 91 -15.90 3.97 -3.22
C ASP A 91 -14.97 2.85 -3.69
N THR A 92 -13.72 3.21 -3.97
CA THR A 92 -12.69 2.28 -4.43
C THR A 92 -11.71 1.96 -3.32
N LEU A 93 -11.42 0.67 -3.14
CA LEU A 93 -10.29 0.18 -2.35
C LEU A 93 -9.30 -0.52 -3.29
N ILE A 94 -8.02 -0.17 -3.18
CA ILE A 94 -6.92 -0.82 -3.90
C ILE A 94 -5.92 -1.34 -2.86
N ALA A 95 -5.56 -2.62 -2.97
CA ALA A 95 -4.59 -3.27 -2.10
C ALA A 95 -3.47 -3.86 -2.96
N CYS A 96 -2.21 -3.64 -2.57
CA CYS A 96 -1.03 -4.25 -3.19
C CYS A 96 -0.21 -4.95 -2.11
N ASN A 97 0.12 -6.23 -2.35
CA ASN A 97 0.97 -7.01 -1.46
C ASN A 97 2.36 -7.20 -2.06
N TYR A 98 3.39 -7.23 -1.19
CA TYR A 98 4.81 -7.30 -1.52
C TYR A 98 5.49 -8.49 -0.82
N ASP A 99 6.33 -9.24 -1.54
CA ASP A 99 7.03 -10.43 -1.02
C ASP A 99 8.49 -10.47 -1.47
N PRO A 100 9.46 -10.61 -0.55
CA PRO A 100 9.37 -10.40 0.91
C PRO A 100 8.78 -9.04 1.33
N HIS A 101 8.28 -8.93 2.58
CA HIS A 101 7.76 -7.66 3.11
C HIS A 101 8.87 -6.62 3.27
N GLY A 102 8.51 -5.35 3.05
CA GLY A 102 9.37 -4.22 3.33
C GLY A 102 9.13 -3.61 4.70
N ASN A 103 9.65 -2.42 4.92
CA ASN A 103 9.47 -1.63 6.16
C ASN A 103 9.94 -2.36 7.43
N VAL A 104 10.99 -3.18 7.31
CA VAL A 104 11.63 -3.83 8.46
C VAL A 104 12.33 -2.77 9.32
N ILE A 105 12.00 -2.75 10.60
CA ILE A 105 12.53 -1.76 11.55
C ILE A 105 14.07 -1.78 11.54
N GLY A 106 14.66 -0.60 11.35
CA GLY A 106 16.11 -0.41 11.34
C GLY A 106 16.80 -0.70 10.00
N GLN A 107 16.08 -1.22 9.00
CA GLN A 107 16.60 -1.42 7.66
C GLN A 107 16.22 -0.26 6.73
N LYS A 108 17.02 -0.05 5.68
CA LYS A 108 16.74 0.93 4.63
C LYS A 108 16.09 0.24 3.43
N PRO A 109 15.21 0.94 2.69
CA PRO A 109 14.58 0.38 1.51
C PRO A 109 15.55 0.14 0.33
N PHE A 110 16.80 0.61 0.38
CA PHE A 110 17.78 0.53 -0.71
C PHE A 110 19.12 -0.08 -0.29
#